data_AF-A0A349YM16-F1
#
_entry.id   AF-A0A349YM16-F1
#
_cell.length_a   1.000
_cell.length_b   1.000
_cell.length_c   1.000
_cell.angle_alpha   90.00
_cell.angle_beta   90.00
_cell.angle_gamma   90.00
#
_symmetry.space_group_name_H-M   'P 1'
#
loop_
_entity.id
_entity.type
_entity.pdbx_description
1 polymer ?
#
loop_
_entity_poly.entity_id
_entity_poly.type
_entity_poly.pdbx_seq_one_letter_code
_entity_poly.pdbx_strand_id
1 'polypeptide(L)'
;MNFFQKFFGHLKTVTKHRWWVCYYCFKAGIPWQGLVHDLSKFSPVEFWESVKYYQGFRSPIDYCKEVNGWSKAWMHHKGRNKHHYEFWQDNFDFGCKPIQMPYKYALELICDFLGAGRAYNGKDFSPENEYKWWLKKKDRGLKMHPQTLEFVNLMMEDFLNSGFINTLVRAEEYYNFAAVRTHSKDSKWRETNE
;
A
#
# COMPACT_ATOMS: atom_id res chain seq x y z
N MET A 1 18.84 -16.43 12.27
CA MET A 1 18.60 -15.33 13.22
C MET A 1 17.96 -15.90 14.48
N ASN A 2 18.44 -15.51 15.66
CA ASN A 2 17.80 -15.86 16.92
C ASN A 2 16.50 -15.03 17.13
N PHE A 3 15.73 -15.37 18.16
CA PHE A 3 14.45 -14.72 18.44
C PHE A 3 14.59 -13.20 18.63
N PHE A 4 15.53 -12.74 19.46
CA PHE A 4 15.72 -11.31 19.74
C PHE A 4 16.11 -10.52 18.48
N GLN A 5 16.97 -11.07 17.63
CA GLN A 5 17.33 -10.47 16.35
C GLN A 5 16.10 -10.30 15.45
N LYS A 6 15.23 -11.31 15.39
CA LYS A 6 13.99 -11.25 14.62
C LYS A 6 13.01 -10.23 15.20
N PHE A 7 12.85 -10.23 16.52
CA PHE A 7 11.96 -9.31 17.23
C PHE A 7 12.34 -7.84 16.98
N PHE A 8 13.58 -7.47 17.30
CA PHE A 8 14.03 -6.09 17.14
C PHE A 8 14.20 -5.71 15.67
N GLY A 9 14.58 -6.65 14.81
CA GLY A 9 14.65 -6.43 13.36
C GLY A 9 13.28 -6.10 12.77
N HIS A 10 12.26 -6.90 13.10
CA HIS A 10 10.90 -6.67 12.63
C HIS A 10 10.35 -5.34 13.17
N LEU A 11 10.48 -5.10 14.48
CA LEU A 11 10.02 -3.87 15.12
C LEU A 11 10.63 -2.63 14.45
N LYS A 12 11.95 -2.62 14.25
CA LYS A 12 12.64 -1.52 13.57
C LYS A 12 12.12 -1.32 12.14
N THR A 13 11.90 -2.42 11.41
CA THR A 13 11.46 -2.37 10.01
C THR A 13 10.05 -1.79 9.90
N VAL A 14 9.10 -2.28 10.71
CA VAL A 14 7.71 -1.80 10.67
C VAL A 14 7.57 -0.37 11.17
N THR A 15 8.32 0.02 12.20
CA THR A 15 8.32 1.41 12.68
C THR A 15 8.92 2.36 11.64
N LYS A 16 10.03 1.97 11.00
CA LYS A 16 10.64 2.76 9.91
C LYS A 16 9.66 2.92 8.74
N HIS A 17 9.00 1.84 8.32
CA HIS A 17 7.98 1.87 7.28
C HIS A 17 6.88 2.88 7.59
N ARG A 18 6.22 2.71 8.74
CA ARG A 18 5.14 3.59 9.18
C ARG A 18 5.56 5.06 9.27
N TRP A 19 6.80 5.33 9.70
CA TRP A 19 7.34 6.70 9.71
C TRP A 19 7.31 7.31 8.29
N TRP A 20 7.77 6.57 7.27
CA TRP A 20 7.84 7.09 5.90
C TRP A 20 6.46 7.26 5.29
N VAL A 21 5.54 6.31 5.55
CA VAL A 21 4.15 6.47 5.13
C VAL A 21 3.52 7.70 5.76
N CYS A 22 3.73 7.91 7.06
CA CYS A 22 3.29 9.12 7.75
C CYS A 22 3.86 10.38 7.09
N TYR A 23 5.18 10.43 6.84
CA TYR A 23 5.80 11.56 6.14
C TYR A 23 5.14 11.84 4.77
N TYR A 24 4.92 10.83 3.93
CA TYR A 24 4.29 11.04 2.61
C TYR A 24 2.82 11.43 2.72
N CYS A 25 2.05 10.82 3.63
CA CYS A 25 0.66 11.20 3.89
C CYS A 25 0.54 12.67 4.32
N PHE A 26 1.48 13.18 5.12
CA PHE A 26 1.54 14.61 5.48
C PHE A 26 1.80 15.49 4.25
N LYS A 27 2.71 15.07 3.36
CA LYS A 27 3.01 15.80 2.11
C LYS A 27 1.85 15.76 1.12
N ALA A 28 1.05 14.70 1.15
CA ALA A 28 -0.10 14.48 0.29
C ALA A 28 -1.42 15.08 0.83
N GLY A 29 -1.39 15.73 2.01
CA GLY A 29 -2.59 16.37 2.59
C GLY A 29 -3.57 15.42 3.29
N ILE A 30 -3.16 14.18 3.61
CA ILE A 30 -3.96 13.18 4.35
C ILE A 30 -3.29 12.75 5.67
N PRO A 31 -2.92 13.69 6.57
CA PRO A 31 -2.09 13.40 7.74
C PRO A 31 -2.73 12.37 8.68
N TRP A 32 -4.07 12.36 8.81
CA TRP A 32 -4.77 11.39 9.64
C TRP A 32 -4.50 9.95 9.18
N GLN A 33 -4.56 9.66 7.88
CA GLN A 33 -4.25 8.33 7.34
C GLN A 33 -2.82 7.92 7.74
N GLY A 34 -1.85 8.82 7.61
CA GLY A 34 -0.46 8.57 8.00
C GLY A 34 -0.27 8.26 9.49
N LEU A 35 -1.03 8.92 10.37
CA LEU A 35 -0.97 8.68 11.82
C LEU A 35 -1.58 7.33 12.21
N VAL A 36 -2.67 6.91 11.58
CA VAL A 36 -3.35 5.65 11.91
C VAL A 36 -2.92 4.46 11.03
N HIS A 37 -2.09 4.72 10.03
CA HIS A 37 -1.57 3.73 9.10
C HIS A 37 -0.96 2.54 9.85
N ASP A 38 -1.45 1.34 9.53
CA ASP A 38 -0.92 0.06 9.95
C ASP A 38 -0.70 -0.14 11.46
N LEU A 39 -1.49 0.52 12.30
CA LEU A 39 -1.47 0.25 13.75
C LEU A 39 -1.80 -1.22 14.06
N SER A 40 -2.55 -1.87 13.17
CA SER A 40 -2.85 -3.31 13.20
C SER A 40 -1.60 -4.21 13.18
N LYS A 41 -0.47 -3.77 12.59
CA LYS A 41 0.80 -4.51 12.57
C LYS A 41 1.42 -4.72 13.95
N PHE A 42 1.00 -3.94 14.95
CA PHE A 42 1.43 -4.08 16.34
C PHE A 42 0.49 -4.98 17.17
N SER A 43 -0.60 -5.47 16.58
CA SER A 43 -1.48 -6.43 17.24
C SER A 43 -0.77 -7.78 17.44
N PRO A 44 -1.13 -8.58 18.46
CA PRO A 44 -0.55 -9.90 18.65
C PRO A 44 -0.71 -10.84 17.45
N VAL A 45 -1.79 -10.68 16.68
CA VAL A 45 -2.08 -11.52 15.50
C VAL A 45 -1.05 -11.29 14.40
N GLU A 46 -0.69 -10.04 14.13
CA GLU A 46 0.21 -9.69 13.04
C GLU A 46 1.68 -9.70 13.47
N PHE A 47 1.97 -9.13 14.65
CA PHE A 47 3.33 -8.87 15.09
C PHE A 47 4.11 -10.16 15.34
N TRP A 48 3.54 -11.11 16.09
CA TRP A 48 4.25 -12.34 16.46
C TRP A 48 4.47 -13.29 15.28
N GLU A 49 3.50 -13.41 14.37
CA GLU A 49 3.70 -14.15 13.13
C GLU A 49 4.82 -13.50 12.30
N SER A 50 4.80 -12.18 12.16
CA SER A 50 5.83 -11.47 11.41
C SER A 50 7.23 -11.59 12.05
N VAL A 51 7.33 -11.59 13.39
CA VAL A 51 8.60 -11.89 14.09
C VAL A 51 9.06 -13.31 13.75
N LYS A 52 8.17 -14.31 13.81
CA LYS A 52 8.52 -15.71 13.51
C LYS A 52 9.15 -15.86 12.11
N TYR A 53 8.56 -15.22 11.11
CA TYR A 53 8.98 -15.29 9.70
C TYR A 53 9.95 -14.18 9.27
N TYR A 54 10.48 -13.38 10.19
CA TYR A 54 11.41 -12.31 9.84
C TYR A 54 12.75 -12.84 9.33
N GLN A 55 13.19 -12.31 8.18
CA GLN A 55 14.45 -12.66 7.52
C GLN A 55 15.37 -11.44 7.28
N GLY A 56 14.85 -10.21 7.37
CA GLY A 56 15.63 -8.97 7.25
C GLY A 56 15.68 -8.32 5.87
N PHE A 57 15.35 -9.03 4.80
CA PHE A 57 15.47 -8.52 3.42
C PHE A 57 14.17 -8.53 2.61
N ARG A 58 13.08 -9.10 3.15
CA ARG A 58 11.76 -9.15 2.52
C ARG A 58 10.64 -9.20 3.56
N SER A 59 9.40 -9.06 3.09
CA SER A 59 8.19 -9.14 3.92
C SER A 59 8.08 -10.49 4.64
N PRO A 60 7.93 -10.52 5.98
CA PRO A 60 7.66 -11.74 6.72
C PRO A 60 6.36 -12.43 6.32
N ILE A 61 5.36 -11.65 5.90
CA ILE A 61 4.08 -12.14 5.41
C ILE A 61 4.27 -12.97 4.14
N ASP A 62 5.12 -12.52 3.21
CA ASP A 62 5.33 -13.25 1.97
C ASP A 62 6.07 -14.56 2.23
N TYR A 63 7.06 -14.55 3.12
CA TYR A 63 7.74 -15.79 3.52
C TYR A 63 6.79 -16.75 4.27
N CYS A 64 5.90 -16.23 5.11
CA CYS A 64 4.84 -17.03 5.76
C CYS A 64 3.93 -17.70 4.72
N LYS A 65 3.49 -16.97 3.68
CA LYS A 65 2.68 -17.52 2.58
C LYS A 65 3.42 -18.58 1.78
N GLU A 66 4.73 -18.43 1.55
CA GLU A 66 5.54 -19.44 0.86
C GLU A 66 5.64 -20.74 1.66
N VAL A 67 5.77 -20.66 2.98
CA VAL A 67 5.91 -21.83 3.85
C VAL A 67 4.56 -22.50 4.15
N ASN A 68 3.51 -21.71 4.36
CA ASN A 68 2.23 -22.21 4.87
C ASN A 68 1.11 -22.22 3.81
N GLY A 69 1.32 -21.62 2.65
CA GLY A 69 0.29 -21.34 1.64
C GLY A 69 -0.60 -20.13 1.96
N TRP A 70 -0.55 -19.59 3.18
CA TRP A 70 -1.31 -18.43 3.62
C TRP A 70 -0.64 -17.74 4.82
N SER A 71 -1.14 -16.58 5.24
CA SER A 71 -0.65 -15.85 6.41
C SER A 71 -1.81 -15.30 7.22
N LYS A 72 -1.86 -15.64 8.51
CA LYS A 72 -2.88 -15.10 9.42
C LYS A 72 -2.71 -13.61 9.61
N ALA A 73 -1.46 -13.15 9.69
CA ALA A 73 -1.12 -11.74 9.74
C ALA A 73 -1.67 -11.01 8.51
N TRP A 74 -1.45 -11.54 7.30
CA TRP A 74 -1.99 -10.94 6.07
C TRP A 74 -3.51 -10.83 6.08
N MET A 75 -4.22 -11.90 6.43
CA MET A 75 -5.69 -11.90 6.44
C MET A 75 -6.26 -10.87 7.42
N HIS A 76 -5.65 -10.75 8.61
CA HIS A 76 -6.02 -9.74 9.59
C HIS A 76 -5.69 -8.32 9.11
N HIS A 77 -4.52 -8.15 8.48
CA HIS A 77 -3.98 -6.89 8.00
C HIS A 77 -4.78 -6.30 6.85
N LYS A 78 -4.91 -7.03 5.74
CA LYS A 78 -5.67 -6.55 4.58
C LYS A 78 -7.16 -6.34 4.91
N GLY A 79 -7.69 -7.04 5.92
CA GLY A 79 -9.08 -6.91 6.37
C GLY A 79 -9.34 -5.75 7.34
N ARG A 80 -8.30 -5.01 7.76
CA ARG A 80 -8.43 -3.85 8.66
C ARG A 80 -7.91 -2.56 8.07
N ASN A 81 -6.90 -2.62 7.20
CA ASN A 81 -6.30 -1.43 6.62
C ASN A 81 -6.87 -1.21 5.22
N LYS A 82 -7.77 -0.22 5.11
CA LYS A 82 -8.54 0.09 3.90
C LYS A 82 -7.68 0.59 2.74
N HIS A 83 -6.40 0.94 2.93
CA HIS A 83 -5.53 1.28 1.80
C HIS A 83 -5.11 0.06 0.97
N HIS A 84 -5.23 -1.17 1.48
CA HIS A 84 -5.02 -2.33 0.63
C HIS A 84 -6.18 -2.51 -0.34
N TYR A 85 -5.90 -2.54 -1.64
CA TYR A 85 -6.93 -2.79 -2.65
C TYR A 85 -7.60 -4.17 -2.48
N GLU A 86 -6.93 -5.13 -1.82
CA GLU A 86 -7.50 -6.42 -1.46
C GLU A 86 -8.60 -6.36 -0.40
N PHE A 87 -8.73 -5.24 0.32
CA PHE A 87 -9.90 -4.95 1.17
C PHE A 87 -11.14 -4.68 0.31
N TRP A 88 -10.95 -4.06 -0.86
CA TRP A 88 -12.01 -3.62 -1.77
C TRP A 88 -12.32 -4.69 -2.81
N GLN A 89 -12.58 -5.89 -2.32
CA GLN A 89 -12.92 -7.07 -3.11
C GLN A 89 -14.23 -7.64 -2.61
N ASP A 90 -15.18 -7.86 -3.52
CA ASP A 90 -16.50 -8.38 -3.18
C ASP A 90 -17.01 -9.36 -4.24
N ASN A 91 -18.20 -9.92 -4.06
CA ASN A 91 -18.88 -10.81 -4.99
C ASN A 91 -18.02 -12.02 -5.38
N PHE A 92 -17.46 -12.71 -4.38
CA PHE A 92 -16.52 -13.81 -4.55
C PHE A 92 -17.12 -15.01 -5.30
N ASP A 93 -18.43 -15.24 -5.16
CA ASP A 93 -19.16 -16.32 -5.84
C ASP A 93 -19.12 -16.19 -7.37
N PHE A 94 -18.80 -15.00 -7.90
CA PHE A 94 -18.72 -14.70 -9.33
C PHE A 94 -17.31 -14.30 -9.78
N GLY A 95 -16.28 -14.83 -9.13
CA GLY A 95 -14.89 -14.65 -9.55
C GLY A 95 -14.20 -13.39 -8.99
N CYS A 96 -14.76 -12.80 -7.92
CA CYS A 96 -14.26 -11.62 -7.22
C CYS A 96 -14.30 -10.34 -8.08
N LYS A 97 -15.16 -9.41 -7.69
CA LYS A 97 -15.30 -8.09 -8.30
C LYS A 97 -14.46 -7.08 -7.52
N PRO A 98 -13.44 -6.44 -8.13
CA PRO A 98 -12.73 -5.36 -7.47
C PRO A 98 -13.62 -4.10 -7.42
N ILE A 99 -13.58 -3.41 -6.28
CA ILE A 99 -14.35 -2.19 -6.01
C ILE A 99 -13.43 -0.97 -6.12
N GLN A 100 -13.97 0.14 -6.64
CA GLN A 100 -13.24 1.41 -6.69
C GLN A 100 -12.90 1.86 -5.27
N MET A 101 -11.62 2.12 -5.02
CA MET A 101 -11.17 2.63 -3.72
C MET A 101 -11.54 4.11 -3.55
N PRO A 102 -12.09 4.53 -2.41
CA PRO A 102 -12.22 5.95 -2.08
C PRO A 102 -10.86 6.67 -2.13
N TYR A 103 -10.87 7.93 -2.59
CA TYR A 103 -9.65 8.72 -2.84
C TYR A 103 -8.64 8.69 -1.68
N LYS A 104 -9.09 8.93 -0.44
CA LYS A 104 -8.20 8.97 0.74
C LYS A 104 -7.40 7.66 0.93
N TYR A 105 -8.02 6.51 0.68
CA TYR A 105 -7.36 5.21 0.82
C TYR A 105 -6.53 4.84 -0.41
N ALA A 106 -6.97 5.25 -1.61
CA ALA A 106 -6.18 5.11 -2.83
C ALA A 106 -4.87 5.94 -2.74
N LEU A 107 -4.94 7.15 -2.18
CA LEU A 107 -3.77 7.99 -1.95
C LEU A 107 -2.89 7.44 -0.81
N GLU A 108 -3.49 6.90 0.26
CA GLU A 108 -2.73 6.19 1.30
C GLU A 108 -1.98 4.98 0.71
N LEU A 109 -2.56 4.24 -0.24
CA LEU A 109 -1.88 3.13 -0.94
C LEU A 109 -0.63 3.60 -1.69
N ILE A 110 -0.67 4.77 -2.33
CA ILE A 110 0.51 5.37 -2.96
C ILE A 110 1.57 5.71 -1.90
N CYS A 111 1.15 6.29 -0.78
CA CYS A 111 2.06 6.63 0.32
C CYS A 111 2.67 5.36 0.97
N ASP A 112 1.90 4.28 1.08
CA ASP A 112 2.34 2.95 1.51
C ASP A 112 3.44 2.41 0.58
N PHE A 113 3.25 2.46 -0.74
CA PHE A 113 4.26 2.04 -1.70
C PHE A 113 5.57 2.83 -1.56
N LEU A 114 5.50 4.17 -1.49
CA LEU A 114 6.67 5.01 -1.27
C LEU A 114 7.33 4.75 0.09
N GLY A 115 6.53 4.53 1.14
CA GLY A 115 7.02 4.21 2.47
C GLY A 115 7.77 2.88 2.51
N ALA A 116 7.24 1.85 1.84
CA ALA A 116 7.89 0.56 1.65
C ALA A 116 9.19 0.71 0.87
N GLY A 117 9.15 1.33 -0.31
CA GLY A 117 10.32 1.59 -1.13
C GLY A 117 11.43 2.28 -0.33
N ARG A 118 11.09 3.35 0.41
CA ARG A 118 12.07 4.09 1.22
C ARG A 118 12.59 3.30 2.42
N ALA A 119 11.75 2.48 3.05
CA ALA A 119 12.14 1.66 4.18
C ALA A 119 13.11 0.54 3.78
N TYR A 120 12.85 -0.14 2.65
CA TYR A 120 13.62 -1.30 2.18
C TYR A 120 14.80 -0.94 1.28
N ASN A 121 14.65 0.00 0.33
CA ASN A 121 15.67 0.29 -0.67
C ASN A 121 16.67 1.37 -0.21
N GLY A 122 16.34 2.16 0.81
CA GLY A 122 17.27 3.10 1.43
C GLY A 122 17.85 4.11 0.43
N LYS A 123 19.15 3.97 0.11
CA LYS A 123 19.86 4.86 -0.84
C LYS A 123 19.44 4.63 -2.29
N ASP A 124 18.97 3.43 -2.62
CA ASP A 124 18.52 3.09 -3.97
C ASP A 124 17.07 3.53 -4.23
N PHE A 125 16.39 4.11 -3.23
CA PHE A 125 15.05 4.65 -3.40
C PHE A 125 15.06 5.88 -4.31
N SER A 126 14.43 5.73 -5.48
CA SER A 126 14.35 6.73 -6.55
C SER A 126 13.05 6.55 -7.34
N PRO A 127 12.53 7.59 -8.02
CA PRO A 127 11.37 7.46 -8.88
C PRO A 127 11.50 6.33 -9.92
N GLU A 128 12.68 6.17 -10.51
CA GLU A 128 12.97 5.16 -11.51
C GLU A 128 12.85 3.74 -10.94
N ASN A 129 13.34 3.52 -9.72
CA ASN A 129 13.27 2.21 -9.08
C ASN A 129 11.86 1.88 -8.61
N GLU A 130 11.11 2.86 -8.11
CA GLU A 130 9.69 2.68 -7.75
C GLU A 130 8.84 2.39 -8.99
N TYR A 131 9.07 3.09 -10.12
CA TYR A 131 8.39 2.81 -11.37
C TYR A 131 8.71 1.41 -11.91
N LYS A 132 9.98 0.99 -11.90
CA LYS A 132 10.39 -0.37 -12.28
C LYS A 132 9.74 -1.43 -11.39
N TRP A 133 9.64 -1.19 -10.08
CA TRP A 133 8.94 -2.06 -9.16
C TRP A 133 7.44 -2.14 -9.49
N TRP A 134 6.81 -1.00 -9.77
CA TRP A 134 5.40 -0.92 -10.13
C TRP A 134 5.09 -1.71 -11.40
N LEU A 135 5.89 -1.57 -12.46
CA LEU A 135 5.73 -2.35 -13.69
C LEU A 135 5.76 -3.86 -13.43
N LYS A 136 6.72 -4.33 -12.62
CA LYS A 136 6.81 -5.75 -12.22
C LYS A 136 5.62 -6.21 -11.38
N LYS A 137 5.09 -5.33 -10.52
CA LYS A 137 3.90 -5.64 -9.71
C LYS A 137 2.65 -5.73 -10.58
N LYS A 138 2.48 -4.79 -11.51
CA LYS A 138 1.35 -4.70 -12.44
C LYS A 138 1.25 -5.92 -13.37
N ASP A 139 2.40 -6.39 -13.86
CA ASP A 139 2.49 -7.54 -14.77
C ASP A 139 1.92 -8.85 -14.18
N ARG A 140 1.80 -8.94 -12.86
CA ARG A 140 1.24 -10.12 -12.15
C ARG A 140 -0.28 -10.25 -12.24
N GLY A 141 -0.97 -9.33 -12.93
CA GLY A 141 -2.44 -9.37 -13.07
C GLY A 141 -3.16 -8.93 -11.80
N LEU A 142 -2.93 -7.69 -11.36
CA LEU A 142 -3.55 -7.14 -10.15
C LEU A 142 -5.08 -7.13 -10.22
N LYS A 143 -5.74 -7.63 -9.17
CA LYS A 143 -7.20 -7.58 -8.99
C LYS A 143 -7.61 -6.27 -8.33
N MET A 144 -7.33 -5.17 -9.02
CA MET A 144 -7.64 -3.79 -8.63
C MET A 144 -8.69 -3.21 -9.57
N HIS A 145 -9.54 -2.32 -9.07
CA HIS A 145 -10.56 -1.67 -9.90
C HIS A 145 -9.90 -0.84 -11.00
N PRO A 146 -10.42 -0.83 -12.25
CA PRO A 146 -9.76 -0.16 -13.38
C PRO A 146 -9.41 1.31 -13.11
N GLN A 147 -10.33 2.09 -12.52
CA GLN A 147 -10.07 3.50 -12.17
C GLN A 147 -8.94 3.63 -11.15
N THR A 148 -8.92 2.79 -10.11
CA THR A 148 -7.89 2.85 -9.07
C THR A 148 -6.54 2.42 -9.63
N LEU A 149 -6.51 1.41 -10.50
CA LEU A 149 -5.30 0.98 -11.20
C LEU A 149 -4.75 2.11 -12.09
N GLU A 150 -5.63 2.79 -12.84
CA GLU A 150 -5.23 3.92 -13.68
C GLU A 150 -4.72 5.11 -12.86
N PHE A 151 -5.35 5.41 -11.72
CA PHE A 151 -4.84 6.40 -10.79
C PHE A 151 -3.42 6.06 -10.33
N VAL A 152 -3.16 4.80 -9.94
CA VAL A 152 -1.82 4.37 -9.53
C VAL A 152 -0.83 4.48 -10.68
N ASN A 153 -1.21 4.09 -11.90
CA ASN A 153 -0.35 4.23 -13.08
C ASN A 153 0.06 5.69 -13.32
N LEU A 154 -0.91 6.60 -13.34
CA LEU A 154 -0.67 8.03 -13.55
C LEU A 154 0.28 8.61 -12.50
N MET A 155 0.09 8.27 -11.23
CA MET A 155 0.97 8.70 -10.14
C MET A 155 2.39 8.16 -10.32
N MET A 156 2.53 6.85 -10.61
CA MET A 156 3.82 6.19 -10.78
C MET A 156 4.60 6.73 -11.98
N GLU A 157 3.91 7.06 -13.07
CA GLU A 157 4.52 7.68 -14.26
C GLU A 157 4.96 9.12 -13.98
N ASP A 158 4.10 9.93 -13.33
CA ASP A 158 4.44 11.33 -13.07
C ASP A 158 5.56 11.49 -12.03
N PHE A 159 5.76 10.53 -11.14
CA PHE A 159 6.93 10.54 -10.23
C PHE A 159 8.25 10.66 -10.97
N LEU A 160 8.37 10.11 -12.19
CA LEU A 160 9.58 10.21 -13.02
C LEU A 160 9.85 11.64 -13.50
N ASN A 161 8.80 12.41 -13.76
CA ASN A 161 8.91 13.74 -14.36
C ASN A 161 8.93 14.84 -13.30
N SER A 162 8.06 14.71 -12.30
CA SER A 162 7.75 15.77 -11.34
C SER A 162 8.33 15.50 -9.96
N GLY A 163 8.78 14.26 -9.69
CA GLY A 163 9.26 13.81 -8.39
C GLY A 163 8.13 13.59 -7.38
N PHE A 164 8.41 12.80 -6.34
CA PHE A 164 7.39 12.32 -5.39
C PHE A 164 6.49 13.40 -4.82
N ILE A 165 7.06 14.51 -4.33
CA ILE A 165 6.29 15.51 -3.58
C ILE A 165 5.36 16.31 -4.50
N ASN A 166 5.85 16.76 -5.67
CA ASN A 166 5.03 17.56 -6.58
C ASN A 166 3.88 16.73 -7.17
N THR A 167 4.12 15.44 -7.44
CA THR A 167 3.07 14.52 -7.87
C THR A 167 2.04 14.28 -6.77
N LEU A 168 2.47 14.04 -5.51
CA LEU A 168 1.56 13.81 -4.39
C LEU A 168 0.62 15.00 -4.14
N VAL A 169 1.10 16.23 -4.28
CA VAL A 169 0.27 17.44 -4.11
C VAL A 169 -0.84 17.54 -5.16
N ARG A 170 -0.65 16.94 -6.35
CA ARG A 170 -1.62 16.90 -7.45
C ARG A 170 -2.44 15.60 -7.51
N ALA A 171 -2.36 14.75 -6.49
CA ALA A 171 -2.97 13.42 -6.53
C ALA A 171 -4.48 13.42 -6.86
N GLU A 172 -5.23 14.43 -6.40
CA GLU A 172 -6.67 14.53 -6.66
C GLU A 172 -6.96 14.75 -8.16
N GLU A 173 -6.10 15.51 -8.87
CA GLU A 173 -6.21 15.72 -10.31
C GLU A 173 -6.08 14.40 -11.06
N TYR A 174 -5.07 13.58 -10.71
CA TYR A 174 -4.85 12.27 -11.29
C TYR A 174 -5.99 11.29 -10.99
N TYR A 175 -6.53 11.32 -9.77
CA TYR A 175 -7.65 10.45 -9.39
C TYR A 175 -8.91 10.77 -10.19
N ASN A 176 -9.22 12.06 -10.34
CA ASN A 176 -10.36 12.52 -11.15
C ASN A 176 -10.15 12.21 -12.64
N PHE A 177 -8.94 12.42 -13.14
CA PHE A 177 -8.61 12.12 -14.54
C PHE A 177 -8.69 10.62 -14.85
N ALA A 178 -8.25 9.76 -13.93
CA ALA A 178 -8.42 8.32 -14.04
C ALA A 178 -9.89 7.91 -14.17
N ALA A 179 -10.78 8.55 -13.40
CA ALA A 179 -12.22 8.25 -13.49
C ALA A 179 -12.81 8.58 -14.86
N VAL A 180 -12.38 9.71 -15.47
CA VAL A 180 -12.77 10.09 -16.83
C VAL A 180 -12.25 9.06 -17.85
N ARG A 181 -10.97 8.69 -17.78
CA ARG A 181 -10.35 7.74 -18.72
C ARG A 181 -10.99 6.36 -18.71
N THR A 182 -11.39 5.87 -17.55
CA THR A 182 -11.97 4.54 -17.42
C THR A 182 -13.49 4.52 -17.55
N HIS A 183 -14.12 5.65 -17.89
CA HIS A 183 -15.58 5.83 -17.89
C HIS A 183 -16.24 5.36 -16.58
N SER A 184 -15.54 5.48 -15.44
CA SER A 184 -16.09 5.05 -14.16
C SER A 184 -17.18 6.03 -13.74
N LYS A 185 -18.43 5.58 -13.68
CA LYS A 185 -19.60 6.43 -13.38
C LYS A 185 -19.83 6.71 -11.90
N ASP A 186 -18.99 6.22 -10.99
CA ASP A 186 -19.23 6.36 -9.54
C ASP A 186 -18.38 7.46 -8.91
N SER A 187 -18.68 8.72 -9.23
CA SER A 187 -18.01 9.90 -8.66
C SER A 187 -18.57 10.35 -7.29
N LYS A 188 -19.40 9.53 -6.62
CA LYS A 188 -20.09 9.92 -5.37
C LYS A 188 -19.98 8.93 -4.20
N TRP A 189 -19.10 7.94 -4.25
CA TRP A 189 -18.63 7.30 -3.01
C TRP A 189 -17.53 8.15 -2.36
N ARG A 190 -17.90 9.37 -1.95
CA ARG A 190 -17.20 10.04 -0.86
C ARG A 190 -17.78 9.36 0.37
N GLU A 191 -17.04 8.48 1.05
CA GLU A 191 -17.32 8.20 2.47
C GLU A 191 -17.40 9.59 3.11
N THR A 192 -18.62 10.10 3.33
CA THR A 192 -18.86 11.18 4.26
C THR A 192 -18.23 10.74 5.57
N ASN A 193 -17.59 11.67 6.26
CA ASN A 193 -16.97 11.41 7.56
C ASN A 193 -18.08 11.03 8.56
N GLU A 194 -18.56 9.80 8.50
CA GLU A 194 -19.24 9.11 9.59
C GLU A 194 -18.20 8.62 10.60
#